data_AF-H8K5I4-F1
#
_entry.id   AF-H8K5I4-F1
#
_cell.length_a   1.000
_cell.length_b   1.000
_cell.length_c   1.000
_cell.angle_alpha   90.00
_cell.angle_beta   90.00
_cell.angle_gamma   90.00
#
_symmetry.space_group_name_H-M   'P 1'
#
loop_
_entity.id
_entity.type
_entity.pdbx_description
1 polymer ?
#
loop_
_entity_poly.entity_id
_entity_poly.type
_entity_poly.pdbx_seq_one_letter_code
_entity_poly.pdbx_strand_id
1 'polypeptide(L)' 'MKNFQHQIKFLKNIAGEEMEEDRWVEKLTNYAEIKPLCDSKFLALENISFGHIITEGYFLFKIRFIKNITTKMRILFKE' A
#
# COMPACT_ATOMS: atom_id res chain seq x y z
N MET A 1 7.30 -20.43 7.34
CA MET A 1 8.32 -19.39 7.04
C MET A 1 7.62 -18.21 6.39
N LYS A 2 7.70 -16.98 6.91
CA LYS A 2 7.08 -15.81 6.25
C LYS A 2 7.90 -15.46 5.02
N ASN A 3 7.35 -15.70 3.82
CA ASN A 3 8.08 -15.52 2.57
C ASN A 3 7.77 -14.15 1.98
N PHE A 4 8.64 -13.18 2.21
CA PHE A 4 8.60 -11.88 1.55
C PHE A 4 9.18 -12.03 0.14
N GLN A 5 8.35 -12.52 -0.79
CA GLN A 5 8.78 -12.86 -2.15
C GLN A 5 8.50 -11.76 -3.17
N HIS A 6 7.56 -10.86 -2.88
CA HIS A 6 7.12 -9.84 -3.83
C HIS A 6 7.90 -8.57 -3.61
N GLN A 7 8.62 -8.12 -4.65
CA GLN A 7 9.25 -6.81 -4.61
C GLN A 7 8.18 -5.73 -4.73
N ILE A 8 8.23 -4.76 -3.82
CA ILE A 8 7.37 -3.59 -3.80
C ILE A 8 8.22 -2.32 -3.73
N LYS A 9 7.67 -1.22 -4.23
CA LYS A 9 8.31 0.09 -4.28
C LYS A 9 7.44 1.12 -3.60
N PHE A 10 8.01 1.88 -2.67
CA PHE A 10 7.35 3.04 -2.07
C PHE A 10 7.68 4.29 -2.88
N LEU A 11 6.63 4.96 -3.34
CA LEU A 11 6.68 6.19 -4.11
C LEU A 11 6.24 7.36 -3.23
N LYS A 12 6.93 8.49 -3.33
CA LYS A 12 6.55 9.75 -2.66
C LYS A 12 6.22 10.78 -3.73
N ASN A 13 5.10 11.49 -3.54
CA ASN A 13 4.78 12.66 -4.36
C ASN A 13 5.74 13.81 -4.02
N ILE A 14 6.30 14.45 -5.05
CA ILE A 14 7.17 15.61 -4.94
C ILE A 14 6.56 16.89 -5.51
N ALA A 15 5.30 16.85 -5.98
CA ALA A 15 4.56 18.05 -6.35
C ALA A 15 4.50 19.00 -5.14
N GLY A 16 4.91 20.26 -5.35
CA GLY A 16 5.06 21.24 -4.28
C GLY A 16 3.78 22.02 -3.97
N GLU A 17 2.86 22.09 -4.94
CA GLU A 17 1.66 22.91 -4.89
C GLU A 17 0.44 22.10 -5.31
N GLU A 18 -0.75 22.48 -4.82
CA GLU A 18 -2.01 21.76 -5.07
C GLU A 18 -2.44 21.78 -6.55
N MET A 19 -1.92 22.72 -7.34
CA MET A 19 -2.19 22.83 -8.78
C MET A 19 -1.16 22.14 -9.67
N GLU A 20 -0.05 21.63 -9.11
CA GLU A 20 0.92 20.86 -9.89
C GLU A 20 0.42 19.42 -10.10
N GLU A 21 0.72 18.87 -11.27
CA GLU A 21 0.50 17.45 -11.50
C GLU A 21 1.33 16.59 -10.54
N ASP A 22 0.69 15.54 -10.05
CA ASP A 22 1.29 14.53 -9.17
C ASP A 22 2.56 13.91 -9.80
N ARG A 23 3.71 14.12 -9.14
CA ARG A 23 4.99 13.54 -9.55
C ARG A 23 5.45 12.51 -8.53
N TRP A 24 5.26 11.24 -8.83
CA TRP A 24 5.58 10.12 -7.94
C TRP A 24 6.99 9.60 -8.20
N VAL A 25 7.85 9.67 -7.19
CA VAL A 25 9.25 9.24 -7.28
C VAL A 25 9.54 8.10 -6.32
N GLU A 26 10.25 7.08 -6.79
CA GLU A 26 10.72 5.96 -5.96
C GLU A 26 11.62 6.44 -4.83
N LYS A 27 11.30 6.02 -3.60
CA LYS A 27 12.09 6.31 -2.40
C LYS A 27 12.69 5.07 -1.78
N LEU A 28 12.03 3.93 -1.92
CA LEU A 28 12.47 2.69 -1.30
C LEU A 28 11.94 1.50 -2.09
N THR A 29 12.77 0.47 -2.23
CA THR A 29 12.37 -0.86 -2.65
C THR A 29 12.45 -1.82 -1.45
N ASN A 30 11.45 -2.68 -1.26
CA ASN A 30 11.43 -3.70 -0.22
C ASN A 30 10.73 -4.97 -0.72
N TYR A 31 10.78 -6.05 0.06
CA TYR A 31 10.02 -7.27 -0.18
C TYR A 31 8.84 -7.40 0.78
N ALA A 32 7.73 -7.92 0.27
CA ALA A 32 6.48 -8.09 0.98
C ALA A 32 5.84 -9.46 0.74
N GLU A 33 4.99 -9.86 1.68
CA GLU A 33 3.93 -10.84 1.47
C GLU A 33 2.66 -10.04 1.18
N ILE A 34 2.03 -10.28 0.02
CA ILE A 34 0.85 -9.55 -0.44
C ILE A 34 -0.34 -10.50 -0.39
N LYS A 35 -1.46 -10.06 0.20
CA LYS A 35 -2.71 -10.83 0.21
C LYS A 35 -3.85 -9.95 -0.28
N PRO A 36 -4.52 -10.30 -1.39
CA PRO A 36 -5.78 -9.68 -1.74
C PRO A 36 -6.83 -10.02 -0.68
N LEU A 37 -7.63 -9.04 -0.31
CA LEU A 37 -8.75 -9.17 0.60
C LEU A 37 -10.04 -9.13 -0.23
N CYS A 38 -10.78 -10.24 -0.24
CA CYS A 38 -12.14 -10.27 -0.77
C CYS A 38 -13.11 -9.70 0.26
N ASP A 39 -14.22 -9.10 -0.20
CA ASP A 39 -15.28 -8.48 0.62
C ASP A 39 -15.73 -9.36 1.81
N SER A 40 -15.76 -10.68 1.64
CA SER A 40 -16.11 -11.64 2.69
C SER A 40 -15.09 -11.77 3.82
N LYS A 41 -13.81 -11.44 3.59
CA LYS A 41 -12.74 -11.49 4.60
C LYS A 41 -12.58 -10.18 5.37
N PHE A 42 -13.24 -9.09 4.98
CA PHE A 42 -13.20 -7.82 5.71
C PHE A 42 -13.94 -7.90 7.04
N LEU A 43 -15.03 -8.68 7.10
CA LEU A 43 -15.76 -8.94 8.35
C LEU A 43 -14.86 -9.58 9.44
N ALA A 44 -13.77 -10.25 9.05
CA ALA A 44 -12.80 -10.86 9.96
C ALA A 44 -11.62 -9.94 10.34
N LEU A 45 -11.44 -8.79 9.67
CA LEU A 45 -10.52 -7.74 10.08
C LEU A 45 -11.25 -6.85 11.09
N GLU A 46 -11.42 -7.36 12.30
CA GLU A 46 -12.16 -6.71 13.39
C GLU A 46 -11.78 -5.22 13.52
N ASN A 47 -12.80 -4.35 13.59
CA ASN A 47 -12.74 -2.90 13.83
C ASN A 47 -12.24 -2.00 12.69
N ILE A 48 -12.14 -2.46 11.44
CA ILE A 48 -11.81 -1.57 10.31
C ILE A 48 -13.07 -1.26 9.49
N SER A 49 -13.59 -0.03 9.62
CA SER A 49 -14.66 0.50 8.75
C SER A 49 -14.03 1.33 7.64
N PHE A 50 -14.28 0.94 6.39
CA PHE A 50 -13.80 1.67 5.20
C PHE A 50 -14.87 2.64 4.63
N GLY A 51 -15.99 2.84 5.32
CA GLY A 51 -17.08 3.72 4.85
C GLY A 51 -17.66 3.28 3.50
N HIS A 52 -18.01 4.26 2.64
CA HIS A 52 -18.57 4.06 1.30
C HIS A 52 -17.51 4.08 0.18
N ILE A 53 -16.29 3.61 0.45
CA ILE A 53 -15.24 3.61 -0.57
C ILE A 53 -15.54 2.51 -1.59
N ILE A 54 -15.92 2.92 -2.81
CA ILE A 54 -15.96 2.04 -3.97
C ILE A 54 -14.53 1.87 -4.46
N THR A 55 -13.97 0.67 -4.31
CA THR A 55 -12.63 0.32 -4.78
C THR A 55 -12.65 -1.06 -5.45
N GLU A 56 -11.76 -1.28 -6.41
CA GLU A 56 -11.65 -2.55 -7.15
C GLU A 56 -11.18 -3.71 -6.24
N GLY A 57 -10.49 -3.39 -5.15
CA GLY A 57 -10.11 -4.35 -4.13
C GLY A 57 -9.28 -3.72 -3.02
N TYR A 58 -8.99 -4.51 -1.99
CA TYR A 58 -7.98 -4.15 -0.99
C TYR A 58 -6.90 -5.22 -0.90
N PHE A 59 -5.73 -4.79 -0.45
CA PHE A 59 -4.56 -5.63 -0.33
C PHE A 59 -3.92 -5.42 1.05
N LEU A 60 -3.58 -6.53 1.71
CA LEU A 60 -2.78 -6.53 2.92
C LEU A 60 -1.32 -6.77 2.55
N PHE A 61 -0.48 -5.77 2.77
CA PHE A 61 0.97 -5.86 2.62
C PHE A 61 1.63 -6.11 3.96
N LYS A 62 2.35 -7.21 4.07
CA LYS A 62 3.17 -7.52 5.24
C LYS A 62 4.64 -7.37 4.88
N ILE A 63 5.32 -6.48 5.59
CA ILE A 63 6.72 -6.12 5.35
C ILE A 63 7.53 -6.19 6.64
N ARG A 64 8.86 -6.13 6.51
CA ARG A 64 9.73 -5.79 7.65
C ARG A 64 9.52 -4.32 8.04
N PHE A 65 9.69 -4.02 9.32
CA PHE A 65 9.53 -2.67 9.85
C PHE A 65 10.50 -1.68 9.21
N ILE A 66 9.97 -0.52 8.81
CA ILE A 66 10.73 0.63 8.29
C ILE A 66 10.12 1.90 8.87
N LYS A 67 10.97 2.76 9.44
CA LYS A 67 10.54 3.93 10.22
C LYS A 67 9.84 5.03 9.41
N ASN A 68 10.18 5.19 8.13
CA ASN A 68 9.82 6.38 7.34
C ASN A 68 8.73 6.14 6.29
N ILE A 69 7.88 5.11 6.49
CA ILE A 69 6.70 4.88 5.63
C ILE A 69 5.52 5.66 6.21
N THR A 70 4.76 6.33 5.35
CA THR A 70 3.58 7.13 5.74
C THR A 70 2.42 6.85 4.79
N THR A 71 1.20 7.18 5.20
CA THR A 71 -0.02 7.05 4.37
C THR A 71 -0.04 7.99 3.15
N LYS A 72 0.88 8.94 3.06
CA LYS A 72 1.05 9.84 1.90
C LYS A 72 1.89 9.23 0.77
N MET A 73 2.36 8.00 0.95
CA MET A 73 3.14 7.26 -0.05
C MET A 73 2.25 6.29 -0.82
N ARG A 74 2.63 6.00 -2.07
CA ARG A 74 2.03 4.93 -2.87
C ARG A 74 2.92 3.69 -2.83
N ILE A 75 2.29 2.52 -2.97
CA ILE A 75 2.99 1.25 -3.14
C ILE A 75 2.81 0.82 -4.60
N LEU A 76 3.90 0.72 -5.33
CA LEU A 76 3.93 0.10 -6.65
C LEU A 76 4.38 -1.34 -6.49
N PHE A 77 3.57 -2.27 -6.97
CA PHE A 77 3.83 -3.70 -6.93
C PHE A 77 3.33 -4.34 -8.23
N LYS A 78 3.83 -5.53 -8.53
CA LYS A 78 3.30 -6.37 -9.60
C LYS A 78 2.43 -7.45 -8.96
N GLU A 79 1.22 -7.61 -9.45
CA GLU A 79 0.36 -8.75 -9.11
C GLU A 79 0.97 -10.08 -9.56
#